data_AF-A0A7W4B3K8-F1
#
_entry.id   AF-A0A7W4B3K8-F1
#
_cell.length_a   1.000
_cell.length_b   1.000
_cell.length_c   1.000
_cell.angle_alpha   90.00
_cell.angle_beta   90.00
_cell.angle_gamma   90.00
#
_symmetry.space_group_name_H-M   'P 1'
#
loop_
_entity.id
_entity.type
_entity.pdbx_description
1 polymer ?
#
loop_
_entity_poly.entity_id
_entity_poly.type
_entity_poly.pdbx_seq_one_letter_code
_entity_poly.pdbx_strand_id
1 'polypeptide(L)' 'NINVTLTELDVNETPEFTPPVGETSYNFTYFENSSDSTVIGTVSAIDPEGTPVTYSIVSGNDDAWFEIDP' A
#
# COMPACT_ATOMS: atom_id res chain seq x y z
N ASN A 1 10.92 -22.17 43.94
CA ASN A 1 10.62 -21.34 42.75
C ASN A 1 9.66 -22.05 41.85
N ILE A 2 8.65 -21.33 41.36
CA ILE A 2 7.75 -21.77 40.28
C ILE A 2 8.17 -20.97 39.05
N ASN A 3 8.25 -21.63 37.89
CA ASN A 3 8.50 -20.97 36.61
C ASN A 3 7.16 -20.55 36.00
N VAL A 4 7.07 -19.29 35.59
CA VAL A 4 5.95 -18.76 34.80
C VAL A 4 6.50 -18.42 33.42
N THR A 5 5.87 -18.94 32.38
CA THR A 5 6.19 -18.65 30.98
C THR A 5 5.06 -17.85 30.36
N LEU A 6 5.41 -16.75 29.70
CA LEU A 6 4.50 -15.98 28.87
C LEU A 6 4.82 -16.26 27.40
N THR A 7 3.80 -16.54 26.61
CA THR A 7 3.89 -16.70 25.15
C THR A 7 2.93 -15.74 24.51
N GLU A 8 3.44 -14.94 23.58
CA GLU A 8 2.60 -14.15 22.68
C GLU A 8 2.08 -15.05 21.57
N LEU A 9 0.81 -14.86 21.20
CA LEU A 9 0.23 -15.48 20.02
C LEU A 9 0.09 -14.39 18.97
N ASP A 10 0.69 -14.64 17.82
CA ASP A 10 0.62 -13.78 16.65
C ASP A 10 -0.79 -13.79 16.04
N VAL A 11 -1.23 -12.65 15.53
CA VAL A 11 -2.49 -12.49 14.80
C VAL A 11 -2.14 -11.96 13.42
N ASN A 12 -2.86 -12.41 12.39
CA ASN A 12 -2.62 -11.90 11.04
C ASN A 12 -3.20 -10.49 10.89
N GLU A 13 -2.34 -9.51 10.66
CA GLU A 13 -2.71 -8.13 10.35
C GLU A 13 -2.99 -7.92 8.85
N THR A 14 -3.48 -6.73 8.50
CA THR A 14 -3.61 -6.31 7.10
C THR A 14 -2.36 -5.54 6.67
N PRO A 15 -2.00 -5.56 5.37
CA PRO A 15 -0.92 -4.72 4.86
C PRO A 15 -1.15 -3.23 5.16
N GLU A 16 -0.09 -2.54 5.58
CA GLU A 16 -0.12 -1.11 5.88
C GLU A 16 0.64 -0.32 4.80
N PHE A 17 0.04 0.75 4.28
CA PHE A 17 0.68 1.64 3.32
C PHE A 17 1.82 2.45 3.95
N THR A 18 2.87 2.69 3.17
CA THR A 18 4.09 3.40 3.59
C THR A 18 4.29 4.70 2.79
N PRO A 19 3.47 5.74 3.02
CA PRO A 19 3.62 7.02 2.34
C PRO A 19 4.98 7.68 2.65
N PRO A 20 5.39 8.70 1.88
CA PRO A 20 6.61 9.46 2.15
C PRO A 20 6.70 9.96 3.60
N VAL A 21 7.93 10.06 4.13
CA VAL A 21 8.16 10.46 5.52
C VAL A 21 7.53 11.82 5.81
N GLY A 22 6.65 11.85 6.82
CA GLY A 22 5.93 13.06 7.24
C GLY A 22 4.56 13.22 6.58
N GLU A 23 4.21 12.37 5.62
CA GLU A 23 2.92 12.37 4.95
C GLU A 23 2.00 11.27 5.49
N THR A 24 0.70 11.48 5.31
CA THR A 24 -0.35 10.50 5.68
C THR A 24 -1.03 9.91 4.46
N SER A 25 -0.67 10.37 3.26
CA SER A 25 -1.24 9.93 1.99
C SER A 25 -0.23 10.08 0.85
N TYR A 26 -0.50 9.39 -0.26
CA TYR A 26 0.22 9.59 -1.51
C TYR A 26 -0.42 10.71 -2.30
N ASN A 27 0.40 11.63 -2.80
CA ASN A 27 -0.02 12.73 -3.65
C ASN A 27 0.88 12.75 -4.89
N PHE A 28 0.26 12.69 -6.07
CA PHE A 28 0.99 12.69 -7.33
C PHE A 28 0.46 13.79 -8.25
N THR A 29 1.33 14.29 -9.11
CA THR A 29 0.99 15.25 -10.16
C THR A 29 1.53 14.74 -11.49
N TYR A 30 0.85 15.09 -12.58
CA TYR A 30 1.25 14.73 -13.92
C TYR A 30 1.02 15.93 -14.85
N PHE A 31 1.72 15.95 -15.99
CA PHE A 31 1.53 17.00 -16.99
C PHE A 31 0.29 16.73 -17.83
N GLU A 32 -0.45 17.77 -18.19
CA GLU A 32 -1.49 17.64 -19.21
C GLU A 32 -0.90 17.05 -20.51
N ASN A 33 -1.69 16.21 -21.20
CA ASN A 33 -1.27 15.50 -22.42
C ASN A 33 -0.13 14.49 -22.24
N SER A 34 0.09 14.00 -21.00
CA SER A 34 0.96 12.84 -20.77
C SER A 34 0.47 11.63 -21.56
N SER A 35 1.38 10.78 -22.03
CA SER A 35 1.00 9.54 -22.71
C SER A 35 0.37 8.56 -21.71
N ASP A 36 -0.49 7.68 -22.21
CA ASP A 36 -1.13 6.59 -21.45
C ASP A 36 -0.11 5.76 -20.64
N SER A 37 1.07 5.50 -21.22
CA SER A 37 2.16 4.77 -20.57
C SER A 37 2.96 5.55 -19.51
N THR A 38 2.51 6.74 -19.09
CA THR A 38 3.26 7.57 -18.14
C THR A 38 3.03 7.07 -16.72
N VAL A 39 4.11 6.63 -16.07
CA VAL A 39 4.06 6.30 -14.64
C VAL A 39 3.98 7.59 -13.83
N ILE A 40 2.84 7.81 -13.19
CA ILE A 40 2.54 9.01 -12.39
C ILE A 40 3.14 8.91 -10.97
N GLY A 41 3.29 7.68 -10.46
CA GLY A 41 3.84 7.44 -9.13
C GLY A 41 3.85 5.96 -8.76
N THR A 42 4.33 5.68 -7.55
CA THR A 42 4.37 4.34 -6.96
C THR A 42 3.83 4.39 -5.54
N VAL A 43 3.07 3.39 -5.15
CA VAL A 43 2.65 3.16 -3.76
C VAL A 43 3.29 1.89 -3.24
N SER A 44 3.48 1.81 -1.93
CA SER A 44 3.97 0.61 -1.26
C SER A 44 3.17 0.32 0.00
N ALA A 45 2.98 -0.95 0.28
CA ALA A 45 2.47 -1.45 1.55
C ALA A 45 3.30 -2.63 2.02
N ILE A 46 3.33 -2.83 3.33
CA ILE A 46 4.05 -3.92 3.99
C ILE A 46 3.04 -4.70 4.82
N ASP A 47 2.97 -6.00 4.54
CA ASP A 47 2.31 -6.96 5.39
C ASP A 47 3.27 -7.38 6.52
N PRO A 48 2.91 -7.22 7.81
CA PRO A 48 3.79 -7.53 8.93
C PRO A 48 4.31 -8.99 8.94
N GLU A 49 3.52 -9.91 8.40
CA GLU A 49 3.83 -11.34 8.26
C GLU A 49 4.69 -11.64 7.03
N GLY A 50 4.95 -10.63 6.19
CA GLY A 50 5.73 -10.75 4.97
C GLY A 50 5.00 -11.45 3.83
N THR A 51 3.66 -11.50 3.85
CA THR A 51 2.90 -12.05 2.73
C THR A 51 2.89 -11.11 1.52
N PRO A 52 2.75 -11.64 0.29
CA PRO A 52 2.67 -10.80 -0.91
C PRO A 52 1.47 -9.86 -0.88
N VAL A 53 1.70 -8.59 -1.18
CA VAL A 53 0.65 -7.56 -1.26
C VAL A 53 0.23 -7.37 -2.72
N THR A 54 -1.08 -7.34 -2.96
CA THR A 54 -1.69 -7.03 -4.26
C THR A 54 -2.47 -5.72 -4.19
N TYR A 55 -2.48 -4.94 -5.26
CA TYR A 55 -3.08 -3.60 -5.27
C TYR A 55 -4.29 -3.50 -6.19
N SER A 56 -5.22 -2.61 -5.85
CA SER A 56 -6.36 -2.26 -6.72
C SER A 56 -6.85 -0.85 -6.44
N ILE A 57 -7.40 -0.18 -7.46
CA ILE A 57 -8.05 1.12 -7.33
C ILE A 57 -9.54 0.91 -7.06
N VAL A 58 -10.00 1.31 -5.87
CA VAL A 58 -11.38 1.02 -5.42
C VAL A 58 -12.36 2.17 -5.66
N SER A 59 -11.89 3.38 -5.92
CA SER A 59 -12.72 4.57 -6.14
C SER A 59 -11.97 5.68 -6.86
N GLY A 60 -12.69 6.69 -7.36
CA GLY A 60 -12.09 7.89 -7.98
C GLY A 60 -11.49 7.66 -9.38
N ASN A 61 -11.74 6.50 -9.96
CA ASN A 61 -11.27 6.09 -11.28
C ASN A 61 -12.42 5.53 -12.14
N ASP A 62 -13.59 6.18 -12.06
CA ASP A 62 -14.82 5.69 -12.69
C ASP A 62 -14.72 5.67 -14.23
N ASP A 63 -13.93 6.58 -14.80
CA ASP A 63 -13.65 6.65 -16.24
C ASP A 63 -12.48 5.74 -16.67
N ALA A 64 -11.90 4.98 -15.74
CA ALA A 64 -10.76 4.07 -15.96
C ALA A 64 -9.54 4.74 -16.62
N TRP A 65 -9.24 5.98 -16.25
CA TRP A 65 -8.07 6.73 -16.74
C TRP A 65 -6.76 6.35 -16.07
N PHE A 66 -6.84 5.68 -14.93
CA PHE A 66 -5.68 5.25 -14.16
C PHE A 66 -5.67 3.73 -14.05
N GLU A 67 -4.47 3.17 -13.97
CA GLU A 67 -4.23 1.75 -13.71
C GLU A 67 -3.17 1.61 -12.61
N ILE A 68 -3.21 0.46 -11.93
CA ILE A 68 -2.20 0.08 -10.95
C ILE A 68 -1.68 -1.31 -11.32
N ASP A 69 -0.36 -1.44 -11.30
CA ASP A 69 0.26 -2.73 -11.53
C ASP A 69 -0.20 -3.72 -10.44
N PRO A 70 -0.75 -4.89 -10.81
CA PRO A 70 -1.29 -5.86 -9.86
C PRO A 70 -0.23 -6.54 -8.99
#